data_AF-A0A094WFH3-F1
#
_entry.id   AF-A0A094WFH3-F1
#
_cell.length_a   1.000
_cell.length_b   1.000
_cell.length_c   1.000
_cell.angle_alpha   90.00
_cell.angle_beta   90.00
_cell.angle_gamma   90.00
#
_symmetry.space_group_name_H-M   'P 1'
#
loop_
_entity.id
_entity.type
_entity.pdbx_description
1 polymer ?
#
loop_
_entity_poly.entity_id
_entity_poly.type
_entity_poly.pdbx_seq_one_letter_code
_entity_poly.pdbx_strand_id
1 'polypeptide(L)'
;MLINKAYKFRLDPSKEQETLIAKTIGCSRFVFNRFLGQWNDTYQETGKGLTYFSCSAELTQLKKEFVWLKEVDSIALQSSLKNLADSYTRFFKKQNKAPRFKSKKNPVQSYTTKVTNSNM
;
A
#
# COMPACT_ATOMS: atom_id res chain seq x y z
N MET A 1 -28.32 5.26 14.27
CA MET A 1 -27.44 6.06 13.37
C MET A 1 -26.00 5.79 13.77
N LEU A 2 -25.17 5.24 12.87
CA LEU A 2 -23.73 5.04 13.14
C LEU A 2 -23.03 6.39 12.97
N ILE A 3 -22.46 6.93 14.05
CA ILE A 3 -21.66 8.16 14.02
C ILE A 3 -20.20 7.78 13.85
N ASN A 4 -19.62 8.09 12.68
CA ASN A 4 -18.20 7.91 12.43
C ASN A 4 -17.41 9.10 13.00
N LYS A 5 -16.38 8.84 13.80
CA LYS A 5 -15.47 9.86 14.35
C LYS A 5 -14.08 9.69 13.76
N ALA A 6 -13.43 10.81 13.44
CA ALA A 6 -12.05 10.85 12.99
C ALA A 6 -11.27 11.87 13.80
N TYR A 7 -10.01 11.57 14.09
CA TYR A 7 -9.12 12.44 14.85
C TYR A 7 -7.84 12.68 14.05
N LYS A 8 -7.28 13.89 14.18
CA LYS A 8 -6.03 14.28 13.54
C LYS A 8 -5.07 14.77 14.62
N PHE A 9 -3.90 14.16 14.66
CA PHE A 9 -2.86 14.48 15.63
C PHE A 9 -1.56 14.80 14.91
N ARG A 10 -0.74 15.65 15.54
CA ARG A 10 0.68 15.78 15.21
C ARG A 10 1.44 14.73 16.03
N LEU A 11 2.40 14.07 15.41
CA LEU A 11 3.32 13.17 16.09
C LEU A 11 4.62 13.92 16.36
N ASP A 12 5.24 13.65 17.51
CA ASP A 12 6.60 14.07 17.86
C ASP A 12 7.47 12.81 18.02
N PRO A 13 7.86 12.17 16.90
CA PRO A 13 8.56 10.89 16.92
C PRO A 13 10.01 10.99 17.40
N SER A 14 10.53 9.92 18.00
CA SER A 14 11.97 9.74 18.18
C SER A 14 12.67 9.51 16.83
N LYS A 15 14.00 9.68 16.77
CA LYS A 15 14.78 9.42 15.53
C LYS A 15 14.58 8.00 14.97
N GLU A 16 14.41 7.02 15.86
CA GLU A 16 14.14 5.63 15.50
C GLU A 16 12.74 5.50 14.87
N GLN A 17 11.74 6.14 15.45
CA GLN A 17 10.37 6.17 14.92
C GLN A 17 10.30 6.91 13.57
N GLU A 18 11.00 8.04 13.42
CA GLU A 18 11.12 8.75 12.13
C GLU A 18 11.69 7.84 11.04
N THR A 19 12.76 7.11 11.38
CA THR A 19 13.39 6.15 10.47
C THR A 19 12.42 5.05 10.08
N LEU A 20 11.69 4.47 11.05
CA LEU A 20 10.71 3.42 10.80
C LEU A 20 9.54 3.93 9.94
N ILE A 21 9.04 5.13 10.20
CA ILE A 21 7.99 5.79 9.40
C ILE A 21 8.48 5.97 7.95
N ALA A 22 9.69 6.50 7.76
CA ALA A 22 10.27 6.71 6.44
C ALA A 22 10.47 5.39 5.68
N LYS A 23 10.97 4.35 6.35
CA LYS A 23 11.08 2.98 5.79
C LYS A 23 9.71 2.46 5.40
N THR A 24 8.71 2.57 6.27
CA THR A 24 7.35 2.08 6.04
C THR A 24 6.72 2.75 4.82
N ILE A 25 6.82 4.08 4.71
CA ILE A 25 6.40 4.84 3.53
C ILE A 25 7.09 4.33 2.26
N GLY A 26 8.41 4.16 2.32
CA GLY A 26 9.21 3.66 1.20
C GLY A 26 8.77 2.28 0.73
N CYS A 27 8.57 1.36 1.68
CA CYS A 27 8.13 0.00 1.43
C CYS A 27 6.70 -0.05 0.86
N SER A 28 5.77 0.70 1.45
CA SER A 28 4.39 0.80 0.93
C SER A 28 4.37 1.37 -0.48
N ARG A 29 5.21 2.35 -0.80
CA ARG A 29 5.36 2.90 -2.17
C ARG A 29 5.91 1.86 -3.13
N PHE A 30 6.96 1.14 -2.74
CA PHE A 30 7.53 0.08 -3.57
C PHE A 30 6.50 -1.00 -3.89
N VAL A 31 5.82 -1.54 -2.87
CA VAL A 31 4.78 -2.57 -3.04
C VAL A 31 3.69 -2.07 -3.99
N PHE A 32 3.19 -0.84 -3.79
CA PHE A 32 2.18 -0.27 -4.67
C PHE A 32 2.64 -0.23 -6.14
N ASN A 33 3.85 0.29 -6.38
CA ASN A 33 4.37 0.47 -7.73
C ASN A 33 4.69 -0.87 -8.40
N ARG A 34 5.25 -1.83 -7.67
CA ARG A 34 5.57 -3.16 -8.20
C ARG A 34 4.31 -3.85 -8.70
N PHE A 35 3.28 -3.92 -7.87
CA PHE A 35 2.01 -4.55 -8.24
C PHE A 35 1.23 -3.74 -9.27
N LEU A 36 1.34 -2.40 -9.29
CA LEU A 36 0.75 -1.59 -10.35
C LEU A 36 1.35 -1.93 -11.72
N GLY A 37 2.67 -2.09 -11.81
CA GLY A 37 3.34 -2.52 -13.05
C GLY A 37 2.81 -3.87 -13.52
N GLN A 38 2.89 -4.87 -12.65
CA GLN A 38 2.41 -6.21 -12.95
C GLN A 38 0.92 -6.25 -13.35
N TRP A 39 0.09 -5.44 -12.71
CA TRP A 39 -1.33 -5.34 -13.05
C TRP A 39 -1.53 -4.76 -14.45
N ASN A 40 -0.78 -3.72 -14.81
CA ASN A 40 -0.82 -3.15 -16.15
C ASN A 40 -0.38 -4.16 -17.19
N ASP A 41 0.72 -4.88 -16.95
CA ASP A 41 1.26 -5.89 -17.86
C ASP A 41 0.23 -7.03 -18.07
N THR A 42 -0.31 -7.57 -16.97
CA THR A 42 -1.33 -8.63 -17.01
C THR A 42 -2.59 -8.17 -17.76
N TYR A 43 -3.01 -6.93 -17.55
CA TYR A 43 -4.19 -6.37 -18.21
C TYR A 43 -3.96 -6.17 -19.72
N GLN A 44 -2.75 -5.76 -20.13
CA GLN A 44 -2.38 -5.65 -21.54
C GLN A 44 -2.39 -7.00 -22.24
N GLU A 45 -1.88 -8.05 -21.59
CA GLU A 45 -1.79 -9.40 -22.17
C GLU A 45 -3.12 -10.13 -22.22
N THR A 46 -3.93 -10.03 -21.15
CA THR A 46 -5.10 -10.91 -20.95
C THR A 46 -6.44 -10.18 -21.04
N GLY A 47 -6.43 -8.84 -21.05
CA GLY A 47 -7.63 -8.01 -20.89
C GLY A 47 -8.26 -8.11 -19.49
N LYS A 48 -7.66 -8.88 -18.57
CA LYS A 48 -8.15 -9.09 -17.19
C LYS A 48 -7.16 -8.51 -16.20
N GLY A 49 -7.68 -7.87 -15.16
CA GLY A 49 -6.87 -7.37 -14.05
C GLY A 49 -6.48 -8.46 -13.07
N LEU A 50 -5.57 -8.13 -12.16
CA LEU A 50 -5.25 -8.97 -11.00
C LEU A 50 -6.33 -8.86 -9.92
N THR A 51 -6.20 -9.67 -8.86
CA THR A 51 -7.03 -9.56 -7.66
C THR A 51 -6.16 -9.24 -6.45
N TYR A 52 -6.79 -8.71 -5.40
CA TYR A 52 -6.11 -8.54 -4.10
C TYR A 52 -5.51 -9.85 -3.60
N PHE A 53 -6.24 -10.97 -3.75
CA PHE A 53 -5.81 -12.27 -3.23
C PHE A 53 -4.54 -12.78 -3.94
N SER A 54 -4.49 -12.72 -5.27
CA SER A 54 -3.31 -13.12 -6.04
C SER A 54 -2.10 -12.26 -5.70
N CYS A 55 -2.29 -10.94 -5.64
CA CYS A 55 -1.21 -10.01 -5.28
C CYS A 55 -0.75 -10.20 -3.82
N SER A 56 -1.65 -10.52 -2.90
CA SER A 56 -1.31 -10.78 -1.49
C SER A 56 -0.53 -12.07 -1.29
N ALA A 57 -0.84 -13.12 -2.06
CA ALA A 57 -0.07 -14.36 -2.05
C ALA A 57 1.36 -14.11 -2.55
N GLU A 58 1.50 -13.36 -3.64
CA GLU A 58 2.81 -12.98 -4.19
C GLU A 58 3.61 -12.07 -3.25
N LEU A 59 2.95 -11.12 -2.57
CA LEU A 59 3.61 -10.28 -1.56
C LEU A 59 4.28 -11.11 -0.46
N THR A 60 3.73 -12.28 -0.14
CA THR A 60 4.33 -13.20 0.85
C THR A 60 5.66 -13.77 0.34
N GLN A 61 5.75 -14.07 -0.95
CA GLN A 61 7.01 -14.51 -1.58
C GLN A 61 7.99 -13.35 -1.75
N LEU A 62 7.48 -12.18 -2.15
CA LEU A 62 8.28 -10.96 -2.31
C LEU A 62 9.00 -10.57 -1.01
N LYS A 63 8.36 -10.78 0.16
CA LYS A 63 9.00 -10.57 1.47
C LYS A 63 10.15 -11.54 1.77
N LYS A 64 10.18 -12.71 1.14
CA LYS A 64 11.30 -13.65 1.28
C LYS A 64 12.51 -13.20 0.47
N GLU A 65 12.26 -12.65 -0.73
CA GLU A 65 13.30 -12.09 -1.61
C GLU A 65 13.84 -10.76 -1.05
N PHE A 66 12.94 -9.84 -0.70
CA PHE A 66 13.29 -8.52 -0.20
C PHE A 66 13.12 -8.45 1.32
N VAL A 67 14.17 -8.85 2.05
CA VAL A 67 14.14 -8.97 3.52
C VAL A 67 13.75 -7.65 4.21
N TRP A 68 14.11 -6.50 3.64
CA TRP A 68 13.73 -5.18 4.17
C TRP A 68 12.22 -4.92 4.19
N LEU A 69 11.41 -5.67 3.42
CA LEU A 69 9.93 -5.63 3.53
C LEU A 69 9.41 -6.29 4.83
N LYS A 70 10.25 -7.05 5.54
CA LYS A 70 9.92 -7.63 6.84
C LYS A 70 10.26 -6.71 8.01
N GLU A 71 11.08 -5.68 7.78
CA GLU A 71 11.45 -4.70 8.82
C GLU A 71 10.30 -3.75 9.19
N VAL A 72 9.30 -3.64 8.32
CA VAL A 72 8.17 -2.72 8.48
C VAL A 72 6.88 -3.47 8.77
N ASP A 73 5.91 -2.74 9.31
CA ASP A 73 4.59 -3.30 9.59
C ASP A 73 3.95 -3.94 8.34
N SER A 74 3.65 -5.23 8.47
CA SER A 74 3.04 -6.02 7.42
C SER A 74 1.66 -5.49 6.99
N ILE A 75 0.94 -4.85 7.89
CA ILE A 75 -0.41 -4.30 7.66
C ILE A 75 -0.33 -3.07 6.77
N ALA A 76 0.71 -2.25 6.91
CA ALA A 76 0.96 -1.13 6.01
C ALA A 76 1.21 -1.58 4.56
N LEU A 77 1.92 -2.70 4.37
CA LEU A 77 2.16 -3.27 3.04
C LEU A 77 0.87 -3.84 2.43
N GLN A 78 0.11 -4.62 3.21
CA GLN A 78 -1.18 -5.15 2.77
C GLN A 78 -2.18 -4.03 2.48
N SER A 79 -2.21 -2.97 3.28
CA SER A 79 -3.09 -1.82 3.07
C SER A 79 -2.75 -1.08 1.78
N SER A 80 -1.46 -0.96 1.44
CA SER A 80 -1.03 -0.40 0.16
C SER A 80 -1.58 -1.20 -1.03
N LEU A 81 -1.55 -2.52 -0.93
CA LEU A 81 -2.05 -3.45 -1.94
C LEU A 81 -3.60 -3.45 -2.03
N LYS A 82 -4.30 -3.33 -0.89
CA LYS A 82 -5.76 -3.11 -0.86
C LYS A 82 -6.14 -1.80 -1.55
N ASN A 83 -5.41 -0.73 -1.29
CA ASN A 83 -5.66 0.57 -1.93
C ASN A 83 -5.49 0.50 -3.46
N LEU A 84 -4.51 -0.27 -3.95
CA LEU A 84 -4.36 -0.52 -5.39
C LEU A 84 -5.56 -1.27 -5.97
N ALA A 85 -5.97 -2.37 -5.32
CA ALA A 85 -7.12 -3.16 -5.77
C ALA A 85 -8.44 -2.35 -5.76
N ASP A 86 -8.66 -1.53 -4.74
CA ASP A 86 -9.82 -0.61 -4.67
C ASP A 86 -9.76 0.44 -5.79
N SER A 87 -8.57 0.99 -6.07
CA SER A 87 -8.37 1.97 -7.14
C SER A 87 -8.78 1.41 -8.51
N TYR A 88 -8.38 0.17 -8.83
CA TYR A 88 -8.84 -0.50 -10.05
C TYR A 88 -10.34 -0.80 -10.04
N THR A 89 -10.88 -1.24 -8.90
CA THR A 89 -12.32 -1.49 -8.77
C THR A 89 -13.13 -0.22 -9.06
N ARG A 90 -12.71 0.93 -8.54
CA ARG A 90 -13.34 2.24 -8.82
C ARG A 90 -13.14 2.68 -10.27
N PHE A 91 -11.97 2.42 -10.85
CA PHE A 91 -11.68 2.70 -12.25
C PHE A 91 -12.63 1.94 -13.18
N PHE A 92 -12.81 0.62 -12.99
CA PHE A 92 -13.74 -0.18 -13.78
C PHE A 92 -15.21 0.22 -13.58
N LYS A 93 -15.58 0.71 -12.39
CA LYS A 93 -16.89 1.32 -12.12
C LYS A 93 -17.04 2.75 -12.70
N LYS A 94 -16.05 3.26 -13.43
CA LYS A 94 -16.00 4.62 -14.00
C LYS A 94 -16.14 5.74 -12.95
N GLN A 95 -15.77 5.47 -11.70
CA GLN A 95 -15.84 6.45 -10.60
C GLN A 95 -14.58 7.31 -10.51
N ASN A 96 -13.43 6.76 -10.90
CA ASN A 96 -12.12 7.41 -10.82
C ASN A 96 -11.29 7.13 -12.08
N LYS A 97 -10.22 7.91 -12.26
CA LYS A 97 -9.19 7.62 -13.28
C LYS A 97 -8.35 6.40 -12.88
N ALA A 98 -7.66 5.82 -13.85
CA ALA A 98 -6.75 4.70 -13.62
C ALA A 98 -5.67 5.03 -12.58
N PRO A 99 -5.25 4.06 -11.75
CA PRO A 99 -4.18 4.26 -10.79
C PRO A 99 -2.85 4.61 -11.49
N ARG A 100 -2.02 5.40 -10.81
CA ARG A 100 -0.73 5.89 -11.31
C ARG A 100 0.40 5.52 -10.37
N PHE A 101 1.60 5.34 -10.92
CA PHE A 101 2.80 5.11 -10.11
C PHE A 101 3.01 6.24 -9.09
N LYS A 102 3.28 5.85 -7.84
CA LYS A 102 3.60 6.77 -6.76
C LYS A 102 5.04 7.25 -6.89
N SER A 103 5.25 8.57 -6.73
CA SER A 103 6.57 9.20 -6.79
C SER A 103 7.14 9.48 -5.40
N LYS A 104 8.46 9.33 -5.24
CA LYS A 104 9.20 9.78 -4.05
C LYS A 104 9.22 11.30 -3.92
N LYS A 105 9.07 12.02 -5.03
CA LYS A 105 9.06 13.49 -5.07
C LYS A 105 7.71 14.11 -4.71
N ASN A 106 6.69 13.30 -4.41
CA ASN A 106 5.40 13.83 -3.97
C ASN A 106 5.59 14.53 -2.61
N PRO A 107 5.20 15.81 -2.46
CA PRO A 107 5.33 16.54 -1.19
C PRO A 107 4.56 15.87 -0.05
N VAL A 108 3.51 15.12 -0.37
CA VAL A 108 2.75 14.33 0.61
C VAL A 108 3.15 12.86 0.51
N GLN A 109 3.87 12.38 1.52
CA GLN A 109 4.19 10.97 1.71
C GLN A 109 3.34 10.40 2.84
N SER A 110 2.71 9.25 2.61
CA SER A 110 1.83 8.64 3.61
C SER A 110 1.77 7.12 3.45
N TYR A 111 1.41 6.45 4.54
CA TYR A 111 1.00 5.05 4.57
C TYR A 111 -0.26 4.92 5.44
N THR A 112 -0.95 3.80 5.30
CA THR A 112 -2.13 3.48 6.11
C THR A 112 -1.86 2.16 6.81
N THR A 113 -2.01 2.13 8.12
CA THR A 113 -1.97 0.90 8.90
C THR A 113 -3.21 0.82 9.81
N LYS A 114 -3.40 -0.33 10.44
CA LYS A 114 -4.44 -0.59 11.44
C LYS A 114 -3.78 -1.23 12.64
N VAL A 115 -4.20 -0.83 13.84
CA VAL A 115 -3.79 -1.51 15.06
C VAL A 115 -4.46 -2.87 15.11
N THR A 116 -3.65 -3.92 15.11
CA THR A 116 -4.06 -5.29 15.45
C THR A 116 -3.01 -5.85 16.39
N ASN A 117 -3.42 -6.60 17.42
CA ASN A 117 -2.49 -7.30 18.32
C ASN A 117 -1.35 -6.41 18.88
N SER A 118 -1.63 -5.15 19.17
CA SER A 118 -0.67 -4.18 19.76
C SER A 118 0.54 -3.81 18.89
N ASN A 119 0.42 -3.85 17.56
CA ASN A 119 1.49 -3.46 16.62
C ASN A 119 1.84 -1.95 16.56
N MET A 120 1.72 -1.19 17.67
CA MET A 120 2.06 0.25 17.73
C MET A 120 3.19 0.52 18.70
#